data_AF-A0A958XWG2-F1
#
_entry.id   AF-A0A958XWG2-F1
#
_cell.length_a   1.000
_cell.length_b   1.000
_cell.length_c   1.000
_cell.angle_alpha   90.00
_cell.angle_beta   90.00
_cell.angle_gamma   90.00
#
_symmetry.space_group_name_H-M   'P 1'
#
loop_
_entity.id
_entity.type
_entity.pdbx_description
1 polymer ?
#
loop_
_entity_poly.entity_id
_entity_poly.type
_entity_poly.pdbx_seq_one_letter_code
_entity_poly.pdbx_strand_id
1 'polypeptide(L)'
;AYEASCAERGIPAEDCSLIGKVLNDFASANYFWIFLTLLAFTFSNLSRAIRWNMLLRPLGYKPRLSNAFLTVILGYFANLGFPRIGEVVRAGSMARYEHIPVEKVMGTIVVDRTIDVISILLITSLAILLEFDTMWQFINEYVSLSEKFGGSGPFLLTLAAIGLFFVALIYFLRKRIAQWG
;
A
#
# COMPACT_ATOMS: atom_id res chain seq x y z
N ALA A 1 19.75 11.69 13.44
CA ALA A 1 20.31 10.86 12.36
C ALA A 1 21.18 11.69 11.40
N TYR A 2 20.65 12.75 10.76
CA TYR A 2 21.45 13.55 9.82
C TYR A 2 22.58 14.35 10.49
N GLU A 3 22.34 14.95 11.66
CA GLU A 3 23.37 15.67 12.44
C GLU A 3 24.53 14.75 12.87
N ALA A 4 24.24 13.49 13.20
CA ALA A 4 25.27 12.49 13.51
C ALA A 4 26.12 12.13 12.27
N SER A 5 25.50 12.04 11.08
CA SER A 5 26.24 11.86 9.82
C SER A 5 27.06 13.11 9.41
N CYS A 6 26.64 14.32 9.80
CA CYS A 6 27.44 15.53 9.58
C CYS A 6 28.71 15.53 10.45
N ALA A 7 28.61 15.08 11.70
CA ALA A 7 29.74 14.97 12.62
C ALA A 7 30.80 13.95 12.13
N GLU A 8 30.38 12.80 11.59
CA GLU A 8 31.28 11.82 10.97
C GLU A 8 31.96 12.34 9.69
N ARG A 9 31.33 13.27 8.97
CA ARG A 9 31.86 13.89 7.75
C ARG A 9 32.69 15.15 8.04
N GLY A 10 32.88 15.52 9.31
CA GLY A 10 33.69 16.68 9.72
C GLY A 10 33.06 18.03 9.39
N ILE A 11 31.74 18.10 9.20
CA ILE A 11 31.02 19.34 8.85
C ILE A 11 30.69 20.09 10.15
N PRO A 12 31.03 21.39 10.29
CA PRO A 12 30.68 22.19 11.47
C PRO A 12 29.17 22.17 11.74
N ALA A 13 28.77 22.13 13.02
CA ALA A 13 27.36 22.06 13.41
C ALA A 13 26.52 23.26 12.93
N GLU A 14 27.17 24.40 12.66
CA GLU A 14 26.57 25.62 12.08
C GLU A 14 26.09 25.42 10.63
N ASP A 15 26.83 24.63 9.83
CA ASP A 15 26.56 24.41 8.40
C ASP A 15 25.66 23.18 8.14
N CYS A 16 25.37 22.38 9.18
CA CYS A 16 24.53 21.18 9.06
C CYS A 16 23.02 21.55 9.06
N SER A 17 22.59 22.25 8.01
CA SER A 17 21.17 22.58 7.80
C SER A 17 20.44 21.40 7.15
N LEU A 18 19.47 20.82 7.88
CA LEU A 18 18.57 19.79 7.35
C LEU A 18 17.86 20.28 6.08
N ILE A 19 17.44 21.54 6.04
CA ILE A 19 16.73 22.15 4.92
C ILE A 19 17.65 22.25 3.68
N GLY A 20 18.90 22.65 3.88
CA GLY A 20 19.90 22.72 2.80
C GLY A 20 20.17 21.35 2.19
N LYS A 21 20.22 20.30 3.03
CA LYS A 21 20.33 18.92 2.56
C LYS A 21 19.13 18.49 1.71
N VAL A 22 17.92 18.70 2.22
CA VAL A 22 16.68 18.32 1.50
C VAL A 22 16.64 19.02 0.14
N LEU A 23 16.94 20.33 0.09
CA LEU A 23 16.99 21.07 -1.16
C LEU A 23 18.03 20.55 -2.14
N ASN A 24 19.23 20.20 -1.66
CA ASN A 24 20.28 19.64 -2.50
C ASN A 24 19.94 18.21 -2.98
N ASP A 25 19.30 17.40 -2.15
CA ASP A 25 18.83 16.06 -2.51
C ASP A 25 17.73 16.15 -3.59
N PHE A 26 16.84 17.15 -3.54
CA PHE A 26 15.86 17.42 -4.59
C PHE A 26 16.50 17.97 -5.88
N ALA A 27 17.52 18.84 -5.77
CA ALA A 27 18.21 19.43 -6.92
C ALA A 27 19.11 18.42 -7.66
N SER A 28 19.71 17.47 -6.93
CA SER A 28 20.54 16.40 -7.48
C SER A 28 19.73 15.18 -7.94
N ALA A 29 18.41 15.17 -7.71
CA ALA A 29 17.53 14.09 -8.12
C ALA A 29 17.49 13.97 -9.66
N ASN A 30 17.58 12.72 -10.13
CA ASN A 30 17.52 12.46 -11.57
C ASN A 30 16.06 12.52 -12.06
N TYR A 31 15.73 13.60 -12.77
CA TYR A 31 14.40 13.85 -13.33
C TYR A 31 13.92 12.78 -14.34
N PHE A 32 14.83 12.01 -14.95
CA PHE A 32 14.46 10.90 -15.84
C PHE A 32 13.66 9.83 -15.09
N TRP A 33 14.07 9.47 -13.87
CA TRP A 33 13.36 8.49 -13.05
C TRP A 33 12.03 9.03 -12.56
N ILE A 34 11.96 10.32 -12.22
CA ILE A 34 10.68 10.98 -11.86
C ILE A 34 9.71 10.90 -13.04
N PHE A 35 10.15 11.24 -14.25
CA PHE A 35 9.33 11.13 -15.46
C PHE A 35 8.87 9.68 -15.71
N LEU A 36 9.77 8.70 -15.57
CA LEU A 36 9.44 7.29 -15.76
C LEU A 36 8.38 6.81 -14.76
N THR A 37 8.49 7.21 -13.49
CA THR A 37 7.49 6.85 -12.46
C THR A 37 6.13 7.48 -12.73
N LEU A 38 6.09 8.74 -13.20
CA LEU A 38 4.84 9.42 -13.59
C LEU A 38 4.18 8.73 -14.78
N LEU A 39 4.98 8.30 -15.75
CA LEU A 39 4.52 7.55 -16.91
C LEU A 39 3.95 6.19 -16.48
N ALA A 40 4.69 5.43 -15.66
CA ALA A 40 4.24 4.15 -15.12
C ALA A 40 2.95 4.30 -14.28
N PHE A 41 2.86 5.34 -13.45
CA PHE A 41 1.66 5.67 -12.68
C PHE A 41 0.46 5.92 -13.60
N THR A 42 0.64 6.70 -14.65
CA THR A 42 -0.42 7.00 -15.62
C THR A 42 -0.93 5.73 -16.31
N PHE A 43 -0.02 4.89 -16.81
CA PHE A 43 -0.39 3.63 -17.46
C PHE A 43 -1.05 2.63 -16.49
N SER A 44 -0.58 2.55 -15.25
CA SER A 44 -1.19 1.71 -14.21
C SER A 44 -2.65 2.13 -13.95
N ASN A 45 -2.91 3.43 -13.84
CA ASN A 45 -4.26 3.96 -13.63
C ASN A 45 -5.16 3.81 -14.86
N LEU A 46 -4.59 3.89 -16.06
CA LEU A 46 -5.30 3.62 -17.29
C LEU A 46 -5.75 2.15 -17.35
N SER A 47 -4.85 1.21 -17.04
CA SER A 47 -5.17 -0.21 -16.95
C SER A 47 -6.30 -0.47 -15.95
N ARG A 48 -6.26 0.18 -14.78
CA ARG A 48 -7.33 0.10 -13.78
C ARG A 48 -8.67 0.60 -14.31
N ALA A 49 -8.69 1.70 -15.06
CA ALA A 49 -9.91 2.22 -15.67
C ALA A 49 -10.48 1.25 -16.71
N ILE A 50 -9.63 0.62 -17.53
CA ILE A 50 -10.04 -0.40 -18.50
C ILE A 50 -10.67 -1.61 -17.78
N ARG A 51 -10.00 -2.13 -16.74
CA ARG A 51 -10.51 -3.26 -15.94
C ARG A 51 -11.86 -2.93 -15.31
N TRP A 52 -12.01 -1.73 -14.76
CA TRP A 52 -13.27 -1.31 -14.15
C TRP A 52 -14.41 -1.22 -15.18
N ASN A 53 -14.12 -0.74 -16.39
CA ASN A 53 -15.08 -0.76 -17.49
C ASN A 53 -15.47 -2.19 -17.87
N MET A 54 -14.53 -3.14 -17.86
CA MET A 54 -14.83 -4.55 -18.11
C MET A 54 -15.79 -5.12 -17.05
N LEU A 55 -15.67 -4.70 -15.79
CA LEU A 55 -16.54 -5.13 -14.69
C LEU A 55 -17.97 -4.55 -14.80
N LEU A 56 -18.13 -3.38 -15.43
CA LEU A 56 -19.42 -2.74 -15.66
C LEU A 56 -20.16 -3.26 -16.91
N ARG A 57 -19.43 -3.79 -17.91
CA ARG A 57 -20.02 -4.39 -19.13
C ARG A 57 -21.08 -5.47 -18.87
N PRO A 58 -20.89 -6.47 -17.98
CA PRO A 58 -21.91 -7.49 -17.71
C PRO A 58 -23.17 -6.92 -17.03
N LEU A 59 -23.08 -5.72 -16.43
CA LEU A 59 -24.23 -5.01 -15.87
C LEU A 59 -25.00 -4.20 -16.93
N GLY A 60 -24.59 -4.27 -18.20
CA GLY A 60 -25.21 -3.54 -19.32
C GLY A 60 -24.67 -2.12 -19.54
N TYR A 61 -23.70 -1.68 -18.73
CA TYR A 61 -23.14 -0.33 -18.82
C TYR A 61 -21.80 -0.31 -19.56
N LYS A 62 -21.64 0.66 -20.47
CA LYS A 62 -20.41 0.85 -21.25
C LYS A 62 -19.88 2.28 -21.07
N PRO A 63 -19.32 2.58 -19.90
CA PRO A 63 -18.81 3.91 -19.63
C PRO A 63 -17.64 4.27 -20.53
N ARG A 64 -17.46 5.57 -20.79
CA ARG A 64 -16.32 6.07 -21.56
C ARG A 64 -15.03 5.87 -20.78
N LEU A 65 -13.97 5.44 -21.45
CA LEU A 65 -12.68 5.21 -20.81
C LEU A 65 -12.09 6.49 -20.18
N SER A 66 -12.29 7.64 -20.83
CA SER A 66 -11.88 8.94 -20.31
C SER A 66 -12.56 9.27 -18.98
N ASN A 67 -13.87 9.06 -18.87
CA ASN A 67 -14.64 9.32 -17.65
C ASN A 67 -14.25 8.37 -16.52
N ALA A 68 -14.03 7.09 -16.85
CA ALA A 68 -13.54 6.10 -15.89
C ALA A 68 -12.14 6.45 -15.37
N PHE A 69 -11.22 6.84 -16.25
CA PHE A 69 -9.86 7.23 -15.90
C PHE A 69 -9.82 8.50 -15.04
N LEU A 70 -10.55 9.55 -15.44
CA LEU A 70 -10.64 10.79 -14.67
C LEU A 70 -11.30 10.56 -13.32
N THR A 71 -12.31 9.69 -13.24
CA THR A 71 -12.92 9.29 -11.97
C THR A 71 -11.92 8.60 -11.05
N VAL A 72 -11.10 7.69 -11.58
CA VAL A 72 -10.03 7.02 -10.82
C VAL A 72 -9.05 8.04 -10.25
N ILE A 73 -8.55 8.98 -11.08
CA ILE A 73 -7.65 10.05 -10.64
C ILE A 73 -8.30 10.94 -9.59
N LEU A 74 -9.57 11.33 -9.79
CA LEU A 74 -10.32 12.16 -8.85
C LEU A 74 -10.44 11.48 -7.48
N GLY A 75 -10.63 10.16 -7.45
CA GLY A 75 -10.63 9.38 -6.22
C GLY A 75 -9.28 9.42 -5.48
N TYR A 76 -8.17 9.31 -6.22
CA TYR A 76 -6.84 9.45 -5.63
C TYR A 76 -6.59 10.86 -5.10
N PHE A 77 -7.01 11.88 -5.84
CA PHE A 77 -6.94 13.27 -5.39
C PHE A 77 -7.74 13.49 -4.11
N ALA A 78 -8.96 12.96 -4.03
CA ALA A 78 -9.80 13.05 -2.82
C ALA A 78 -9.15 12.37 -1.60
N ASN A 79 -8.43 11.26 -1.81
CA ASN A 79 -7.69 10.59 -0.75
C ASN A 79 -6.51 11.40 -0.19
N LEU A 80 -5.99 12.40 -0.94
CA LEU A 80 -4.97 13.32 -0.43
C LEU A 80 -5.56 14.34 0.55
N GLY A 81 -6.81 14.76 0.33
CA GLY A 81 -7.49 15.71 1.22
C GLY A 81 -8.03 15.04 2.48
N PHE A 82 -8.72 13.91 2.33
CA PHE A 82 -9.33 13.18 3.44
C PHE A 82 -9.13 11.67 3.32
N PRO A 83 -8.82 10.97 4.43
CA PRO A 83 -8.61 9.54 4.39
C PRO A 83 -9.90 8.81 3.95
N ARG A 84 -9.76 7.93 2.95
CA ARG A 84 -10.79 6.98 2.47
C ARG A 84 -12.02 7.59 1.78
N ILE A 85 -12.10 8.90 1.58
CA ILE A 85 -13.22 9.53 0.86
C ILE A 85 -13.20 9.22 -0.65
N GLY A 86 -12.04 8.85 -1.19
CA GLY A 86 -11.87 8.60 -2.63
C GLY A 86 -12.76 7.49 -3.20
N GLU A 87 -13.17 6.50 -2.39
CA GLU A 87 -14.08 5.44 -2.86
C GLU A 87 -15.51 5.95 -3.06
N VAL A 88 -15.99 6.79 -2.13
CA VAL A 88 -17.31 7.45 -2.24
C VAL A 88 -17.31 8.41 -3.42
N VAL A 89 -16.24 9.20 -3.57
CA VAL A 89 -16.10 10.14 -4.69
C VAL A 89 -16.11 9.40 -6.03
N ARG A 90 -15.39 8.27 -6.13
CA ARG A 90 -15.39 7.44 -7.35
C ARG A 90 -16.76 6.89 -7.68
N ALA A 91 -17.47 6.36 -6.69
CA ALA A 91 -18.80 5.82 -6.90
C ALA A 91 -19.78 6.92 -7.34
N GLY A 92 -19.77 8.06 -6.65
CA GLY A 92 -20.66 9.19 -6.93
C GLY A 92 -20.37 9.86 -8.27
N SER A 93 -19.10 10.12 -8.60
CA SER A 93 -18.74 10.77 -9.85
C SER A 93 -19.02 9.88 -11.06
N MET A 94 -18.72 8.58 -10.97
CA MET A 94 -19.00 7.64 -12.05
C MET A 94 -20.51 7.48 -12.28
N ALA A 95 -21.28 7.34 -11.20
CA ALA A 95 -22.74 7.27 -11.26
C ALA A 95 -23.33 8.53 -11.93
N ARG A 96 -22.81 9.71 -11.60
CA ARG A 96 -23.27 10.99 -12.15
C ARG A 96 -22.87 11.20 -13.61
N TYR A 97 -21.63 10.90 -13.99
CA TYR A 97 -21.14 11.15 -15.36
C TYR A 97 -21.68 10.12 -16.37
N GLU A 98 -21.84 8.87 -15.96
CA GLU A 98 -22.24 7.76 -16.84
C GLU A 98 -23.71 7.33 -16.64
N HIS A 99 -24.46 8.05 -15.79
CA HIS A 99 -25.87 7.79 -15.48
C HIS A 99 -26.13 6.35 -15.02
N ILE A 100 -25.21 5.81 -14.21
CA ILE A 100 -25.27 4.46 -13.65
C ILE A 100 -25.80 4.56 -12.21
N PRO A 101 -26.73 3.70 -11.76
CA PRO A 101 -27.16 3.67 -10.36
C PRO A 101 -25.97 3.49 -9.41
N VAL A 102 -25.90 4.32 -8.36
CA VAL A 102 -24.76 4.36 -7.41
C VAL A 102 -24.54 2.99 -6.77
N GLU A 103 -25.61 2.25 -6.52
CA GLU A 103 -25.58 0.92 -5.90
C GLU A 103 -24.84 -0.10 -6.78
N LYS A 104 -25.02 0.00 -8.10
CA LYS A 104 -24.32 -0.86 -9.07
C LYS A 104 -22.84 -0.50 -9.15
N VAL A 105 -22.53 0.79 -9.19
CA VAL A 105 -21.13 1.26 -9.21
C VAL A 105 -20.41 0.87 -7.92
N MET A 106 -21.01 1.12 -6.76
CA MET A 106 -20.45 0.69 -5.45
C MET A 106 -20.21 -0.81 -5.40
N GLY A 107 -21.18 -1.62 -5.86
CA GLY A 107 -21.03 -3.07 -5.94
C GLY A 107 -19.80 -3.49 -6.76
N THR A 108 -19.54 -2.84 -7.90
CA THR A 108 -18.33 -3.12 -8.68
C THR A 108 -17.04 -2.73 -7.96
N ILE A 109 -17.04 -1.64 -7.18
CA ILE A 109 -15.85 -1.23 -6.41
C ILE A 109 -15.52 -2.27 -5.34
N VAL A 110 -16.53 -2.75 -4.60
CA VAL A 110 -16.34 -3.79 -3.58
C VAL A 110 -15.82 -5.09 -4.20
N VAL A 111 -16.41 -5.53 -5.32
CA VAL A 111 -15.95 -6.74 -6.03
C VAL A 111 -14.50 -6.59 -6.50
N ASP A 112 -14.15 -5.43 -7.06
CA ASP A 112 -12.78 -5.11 -7.49
C ASP A 112 -11.78 -5.21 -6.32
N ARG A 113 -12.12 -4.68 -5.13
CA ARG A 113 -11.29 -4.80 -3.92
C ARG A 113 -11.15 -6.24 -3.46
N THR A 114 -12.24 -7.01 -3.44
CA THR A 114 -12.23 -8.41 -3.00
C THR A 114 -11.34 -9.26 -3.90
N ILE A 115 -11.44 -9.07 -5.22
CA ILE A 115 -10.57 -9.78 -6.18
C ILE A 115 -9.11 -9.39 -5.97
N ASP A 116 -8.80 -8.09 -5.81
CA ASP A 116 -7.43 -7.63 -5.54
C ASP A 116 -6.83 -8.31 -4.29
N VAL A 117 -7.60 -8.41 -3.19
CA VAL A 117 -7.17 -9.08 -1.95
C VAL A 117 -6.94 -10.58 -2.17
N ILE A 118 -7.86 -11.26 -2.86
CA ILE A 118 -7.71 -12.69 -3.17
C ILE A 118 -6.46 -12.92 -4.04
N SER A 119 -6.25 -12.10 -5.07
CA SER A 119 -5.08 -12.20 -5.93
C SER A 119 -3.77 -12.01 -5.18
N ILE A 120 -3.69 -11.00 -4.30
CA ILE A 120 -2.50 -10.80 -3.45
C ILE A 120 -2.27 -12.02 -2.55
N LEU A 121 -3.31 -12.53 -1.88
CA LEU A 121 -3.18 -13.71 -1.03
C LEU A 121 -2.67 -14.93 -1.81
N LEU A 122 -3.20 -15.18 -3.00
CA LEU A 122 -2.78 -16.31 -3.84
C LEU A 122 -1.32 -16.16 -4.30
N ILE A 123 -0.95 -14.98 -4.81
CA ILE A 123 0.42 -14.73 -5.29
C ILE A 123 1.42 -14.80 -4.14
N THR A 124 1.11 -14.21 -2.99
CA THR A 124 1.97 -14.26 -1.80
C THR A 124 2.10 -15.69 -1.27
N SER A 125 1.01 -16.45 -1.23
CA SER A 125 1.06 -17.86 -0.80
C SER A 125 1.92 -18.69 -1.75
N LEU A 126 1.78 -18.49 -3.05
CA LEU A 126 2.61 -19.16 -4.06
C LEU A 126 4.09 -18.78 -3.91
N ALA A 127 4.40 -17.50 -3.70
CA ALA A 127 5.77 -17.04 -3.49
C ALA A 127 6.41 -17.71 -2.25
N ILE A 128 5.67 -17.84 -1.15
CA ILE A 128 6.14 -18.52 0.07
C ILE A 128 6.42 -20.00 -0.19
N LEU A 129 5.57 -20.68 -0.97
CA LEU A 129 5.77 -22.10 -1.30
C LEU A 129 6.98 -22.30 -2.23
N LEU A 130 7.20 -21.39 -3.19
CA LEU A 130 8.34 -21.46 -4.10
C LEU A 130 9.67 -21.18 -3.40
N GLU A 131 9.69 -20.21 -2.48
CA GLU A 131 10.88 -19.81 -1.72
C GLU A 131 10.96 -20.49 -0.34
N PHE A 132 10.30 -21.64 -0.17
CA PHE A 132 10.22 -22.32 1.12
C PHE A 132 11.61 -22.69 1.66
N ASP A 133 12.49 -23.22 0.81
CA ASP A 133 13.85 -23.61 1.19
C ASP A 133 14.69 -22.40 1.62
N THR A 134 14.62 -21.31 0.86
CA THR A 134 15.27 -20.03 1.19
C THR A 134 14.77 -19.51 2.53
N MET A 135 13.44 -19.47 2.74
CA MET A 135 12.83 -19.08 4.01
C MET A 135 13.27 -19.97 5.17
N TRP A 136 13.34 -21.28 4.96
CA TRP A 136 13.75 -22.24 5.99
C TRP A 136 15.22 -22.09 6.38
N GLN A 137 16.10 -21.85 5.39
CA GLN A 137 17.52 -21.56 5.63
C GLN A 137 17.69 -20.26 6.42
N PHE A 138 16.97 -19.19 6.05
CA PHE A 138 16.95 -17.94 6.82
C PHE A 138 16.53 -18.20 8.28
N ILE A 139 15.44 -18.93 8.51
CA ILE A 139 14.97 -19.24 9.87
C ILE A 139 16.05 -19.98 10.68
N ASN A 140 16.67 -21.00 10.09
CA ASN A 140 17.72 -21.78 10.78
C ASN A 140 18.96 -20.93 11.08
N GLU A 141 19.34 -20.03 10.17
CA GLU A 141 20.46 -19.10 10.41
C GLU A 141 20.16 -18.17 11.59
N TYR A 142 18.97 -17.56 11.64
CA TYR A 142 18.55 -16.73 12.77
C TYR A 142 18.40 -17.51 14.09
N VAL A 143 17.88 -18.73 14.06
CA VAL A 143 17.78 -19.59 15.25
C VAL A 143 19.16 -20.00 15.75
N SER A 144 20.08 -20.34 14.86
CA SER A 144 21.47 -20.68 15.24
C SER A 144 22.24 -19.46 15.79
N LEU A 145 21.96 -18.25 15.31
CA LEU A 145 22.44 -17.00 15.87
C LEU A 145 21.82 -16.74 17.26
N SER A 146 20.54 -17.04 17.46
CA SER A 146 19.88 -16.99 18.77
C SER A 146 20.49 -17.97 19.77
N GLU A 147 20.85 -19.18 19.33
CA GLU A 147 21.56 -20.15 20.19
C GLU A 147 22.96 -19.66 20.55
N LYS A 148 23.68 -19.02 19.62
CA LYS A 148 25.00 -18.42 19.87
C LYS A 148 24.96 -17.20 20.81
N PHE A 149 23.83 -16.50 20.92
CA PHE A 149 23.69 -15.30 21.77
C PHE A 149 22.91 -15.53 23.08
N GLY A 150 22.39 -16.73 23.36
CA GLY A 150 21.77 -17.04 24.66
C GLY A 150 20.55 -17.97 24.62
N GLY A 151 20.64 -19.10 23.92
CA GLY A 151 19.66 -20.21 23.99
C GLY A 151 18.33 -19.96 23.27
N SER A 152 17.64 -21.05 22.91
CA SER A 152 16.37 -21.10 22.15
C SER A 152 15.11 -20.71 22.95
N GLY A 153 15.25 -20.45 24.24
CA GLY A 153 14.15 -20.08 25.15
C GLY A 153 13.52 -18.70 24.89
N PRO A 154 14.30 -17.61 24.72
CA PRO A 154 13.75 -16.27 24.52
C PRO A 154 13.11 -16.09 23.14
N PHE A 155 13.63 -16.73 22.08
CA PHE A 155 13.12 -16.53 20.72
C PHE A 155 11.69 -17.06 20.55
N LEU A 156 11.40 -18.28 21.02
CA LEU A 156 10.05 -18.85 21.00
C LEU A 156 9.08 -18.05 21.89
N LEU A 157 9.56 -17.53 23.03
CA LEU A 157 8.77 -16.64 23.89
C LEU A 157 8.48 -15.29 23.22
N THR A 158 9.44 -14.72 22.47
CA THR A 158 9.21 -13.47 21.71
C THR A 158 8.25 -13.67 20.55
N LEU A 159 8.36 -14.76 19.79
CA LEU A 159 7.39 -15.10 18.73
C LEU A 159 5.99 -15.35 19.29
N ALA A 160 5.89 -16.08 20.40
CA ALA A 160 4.61 -16.29 21.09
C ALA A 160 4.02 -14.99 21.65
N ALA A 161 4.85 -14.10 22.19
CA ALA A 161 4.44 -12.78 22.67
C ALA A 161 3.98 -11.86 21.53
N ILE A 162 4.67 -11.88 20.39
CA ILE A 162 4.26 -11.14 19.18
C ILE A 162 2.93 -11.68 18.66
N GLY A 163 2.75 -13.01 18.59
CA GLY A 163 1.49 -13.64 18.21
C GLY A 163 0.32 -13.26 19.13
N LEU A 164 0.53 -13.34 20.46
CA LEU A 164 -0.45 -12.91 21.46
C LEU A 164 -0.79 -11.42 21.36
N PHE A 165 0.21 -10.58 21.09
CA PHE A 165 0.01 -9.14 20.89
C PHE A 165 -0.87 -8.87 19.67
N PHE A 166 -0.63 -9.53 18.53
CA PHE A 166 -1.46 -9.38 17.34
C PHE A 166 -2.90 -9.87 17.55
N VAL A 167 -3.09 -10.99 18.26
CA VAL A 167 -4.43 -11.50 18.60
C VAL A 167 -5.17 -10.53 19.54
N ALA A 168 -4.49 -10.00 20.56
CA ALA A 168 -5.05 -9.01 21.47
C ALA A 168 -5.39 -7.70 20.73
N LEU A 169 -4.51 -7.25 19.83
CA LEU A 169 -4.72 -6.07 18.99
C LEU A 169 -5.95 -6.27 18.09
N ILE A 170 -6.08 -7.41 17.41
CA ILE A 170 -7.26 -7.73 16.58
C ILE A 170 -8.54 -7.75 17.42
N TYR A 171 -8.50 -8.35 18.61
CA TYR A 171 -9.64 -8.37 19.54
C TYR A 171 -10.03 -6.95 19.98
N PHE A 172 -9.06 -6.11 20.33
CA PHE A 172 -9.28 -4.73 20.76
C PHE A 172 -9.81 -3.85 19.64
N LEU A 173 -9.26 -4.00 18.42
CA LEU A 173 -9.74 -3.32 17.23
C LEU A 173 -11.17 -3.74 16.89
N ARG A 174 -11.50 -5.04 16.99
CA ARG A 174 -12.87 -5.55 16.78
C ARG A 174 -13.85 -4.93 17.79
N LYS A 175 -13.47 -4.83 19.07
CA LYS A 175 -14.31 -4.23 20.11
C LYS A 175 -14.52 -2.72 19.89
N ARG A 176 -13.48 -2.00 19.47
CA ARG A 176 -13.57 -0.56 19.19
C ARG A 176 -14.43 -0.26 17.97
N ILE A 177 -14.37 -1.11 16.94
CA ILE A 177 -15.20 -0.98 15.73
C ILE A 177 -16.68 -1.26 16.04
N ALA A 178 -16.99 -2.18 16.95
CA ALA A 178 -18.36 -2.52 17.35
C ALA A 178 -19.07 -1.45 18.22
N GLN A 179 -18.35 -0.45 18.75
CA GLN A 179 -18.93 0.64 19.55
C GLN A 179 -19.27 1.89 18.71
N TRP A 180 -18.92 1.89 17.42
CA TRP A 180 -19.15 2.99 16.48
C TRP A 180 -20.26 2.69 15.44
N GLY A 181 -20.96 1.56 15.57
CA GLY A 181 -22.16 1.21 14.80
C GLY A 181 -23.33 0.96 15.74
#